data_AF-A0A9D5INI6-F1
#
_entry.id   AF-A0A9D5INI6-F1
#
_cell.length_a   1.000
_cell.length_b   1.000
_cell.length_c   1.000
_cell.angle_alpha   90.00
_cell.angle_beta   90.00
_cell.angle_gamma   90.00
#
_symmetry.space_group_name_H-M   'P 1'
#
loop_
_entity.id
_entity.type
_entity.pdbx_description
1 polymer ?
#
loop_
_entity_poly.entity_id
_entity_poly.type
_entity_poly.pdbx_seq_one_letter_code
_entity_poly.pdbx_strand_id
1 'polypeptide(L)'
;MRYRDWTTRLNETIKAAQERPFSWGEFDCCLFAADCTASVCGVDPAENYRGKYTTETGAKRQLKKQHGSLEAAWDTHFARVPLPFIQRGDVVLYDAPGGRSMAVFWAGDYWAATDDGAARVDCEPLAAWRIE
;
A
#
# COMPACT_ATOMS: atom_id res chain seq x y z
N MET A 1 -14.13 2.58 9.37
CA MET A 1 -14.11 3.89 10.07
C MET A 1 -12.72 4.10 10.67
N ARG A 2 -12.09 5.26 10.39
CA ARG A 2 -10.70 5.52 10.80
C ARG A 2 -10.59 5.56 12.32
N TYR A 3 -9.49 5.06 12.87
CA TYR A 3 -9.18 5.23 14.29
C TYR A 3 -9.07 6.70 14.66
N ARG A 4 -9.39 7.09 15.91
CA ARG A 4 -9.35 8.52 16.32
C ARG A 4 -7.94 9.11 16.23
N ASP A 5 -6.93 8.29 16.44
CA ASP A 5 -5.50 8.58 16.44
C ASP A 5 -4.79 8.10 15.15
N TRP A 6 -5.54 7.81 14.07
CA TRP A 6 -5.02 7.22 12.83
C TRP A 6 -3.84 7.98 12.24
N THR A 7 -3.79 9.30 12.40
CA THR A 7 -2.71 10.15 11.88
C THR A 7 -1.38 9.89 12.59
N THR A 8 -1.43 9.64 13.89
CA THR A 8 -0.24 9.30 14.69
C THR A 8 0.23 7.90 14.31
N ARG A 9 -0.70 6.94 14.23
CA ARG A 9 -0.42 5.55 13.83
C ARG A 9 0.19 5.43 12.44
N LEU A 10 -0.36 6.16 11.47
CA LEU A 10 0.17 6.15 10.10
C LEU A 10 1.57 6.76 10.05
N ASN A 11 1.79 7.89 10.74
CA ASN A 11 3.12 8.50 10.83
C ASN A 11 4.15 7.57 11.46
N GLU A 12 3.79 6.88 12.56
CA GLU A 12 4.65 5.89 13.22
C GLU A 12 4.94 4.69 12.31
N THR A 13 3.93 4.22 11.58
CA THR A 13 4.06 3.10 10.63
C THR A 13 5.02 3.45 9.49
N ILE A 14 4.87 4.64 8.90
CA ILE A 14 5.77 5.12 7.84
C ILE A 14 7.19 5.26 8.40
N LYS A 15 7.37 5.88 9.57
CA LYS A 15 8.69 6.04 10.21
C LYS A 15 9.38 4.71 10.49
N ALA A 16 8.66 3.75 11.08
CA ALA A 16 9.20 2.43 11.38
C ALA A 16 9.60 1.66 10.11
N ALA A 17 8.96 1.96 8.98
CA ALA A 17 9.25 1.35 7.70
C ALA A 17 10.46 1.97 6.97
N GLN A 18 10.95 3.15 7.37
CA GLN A 18 12.05 3.85 6.67
C GLN A 18 13.39 3.12 6.72
N GLU A 19 13.62 2.29 7.74
CA GLU A 19 14.86 1.52 7.92
C GLU A 19 14.64 0.02 7.68
N ARG A 20 13.48 -0.36 7.12
CA ARG A 20 13.10 -1.75 6.91
C ARG A 20 13.43 -2.14 5.46
N PRO A 21 14.44 -3.00 5.20
CA PRO A 21 14.81 -3.36 3.84
C PRO A 21 13.69 -4.12 3.14
N PHE A 22 13.62 -3.97 1.82
CA PHE A 22 12.64 -4.67 0.99
C PHE A 22 12.79 -6.19 1.10
N SER A 23 11.66 -6.89 1.28
CA SER A 23 11.57 -8.34 1.36
C SER A 23 10.22 -8.80 0.83
N TRP A 24 10.21 -9.51 -0.30
CA TRP A 24 8.98 -10.04 -0.88
C TRP A 24 8.22 -10.92 0.12
N GLY A 25 6.96 -10.59 0.39
CA GLY A 25 6.09 -11.36 1.26
C GLY A 25 6.19 -11.00 2.74
N GLU A 26 7.10 -10.09 3.09
CA GLU A 26 7.24 -9.54 4.44
C GLU A 26 7.14 -8.01 4.44
N PHE A 27 7.90 -7.35 3.57
CA PHE A 27 7.94 -5.91 3.37
C PHE A 27 8.13 -5.58 1.88
N ASP A 28 7.02 -5.45 1.16
CA ASP A 28 7.01 -4.97 -0.22
C ASP A 28 5.99 -3.84 -0.37
N CYS A 29 5.86 -3.27 -1.56
CA CYS A 29 4.98 -2.12 -1.77
C CYS A 29 3.52 -2.39 -1.39
N CYS A 30 3.02 -3.61 -1.63
CA CYS A 30 1.64 -3.98 -1.32
C CYS A 30 1.47 -4.20 0.18
N LEU A 31 2.41 -4.90 0.82
CA LEU A 31 2.37 -5.15 2.27
C LEU A 31 2.57 -3.87 3.07
N PHE A 32 3.42 -2.95 2.63
CA PHE A 32 3.59 -1.65 3.26
C PHE A 32 2.32 -0.79 3.16
N ALA A 33 1.70 -0.73 1.99
CA ALA A 33 0.42 -0.03 1.83
C ALA A 33 -0.68 -0.66 2.70
N ALA A 34 -0.67 -1.99 2.85
CA ALA A 34 -1.57 -2.70 3.74
C ALA A 34 -1.28 -2.43 5.23
N ASP A 35 -0.01 -2.36 5.66
CA ASP A 35 0.39 -1.97 7.02
C ASP A 35 -0.11 -0.55 7.34
N CYS A 36 0.08 0.39 6.39
CA CYS A 36 -0.44 1.74 6.51
C CYS A 36 -1.97 1.74 6.65
N THR A 37 -2.67 0.94 5.85
CA THR A 37 -4.12 0.82 5.89
C THR A 37 -4.64 0.25 7.22
N ALA A 38 -4.01 -0.82 7.71
CA ALA A 38 -4.32 -1.43 9.00
C ALA A 38 -4.08 -0.43 10.15
N SER A 39 -3.04 0.40 10.06
CA SER A 39 -2.79 1.46 11.04
C SER A 39 -3.87 2.55 11.05
N VAL A 40 -4.56 2.76 9.91
CA VAL A 40 -5.55 3.81 9.73
C VAL A 40 -6.95 3.37 10.17
N CYS A 41 -7.40 2.19 9.74
CA CYS A 41 -8.77 1.72 9.96
C CYS A 41 -8.89 0.29 10.49
N GLY A 42 -7.76 -0.41 10.69
CA GLY A 42 -7.74 -1.77 11.22
C GLY A 42 -7.96 -2.88 10.19
N VAL A 43 -8.21 -2.53 8.94
CA VAL A 43 -8.40 -3.51 7.85
C VAL A 43 -7.06 -3.78 7.18
N ASP A 44 -6.69 -5.06 7.06
CA ASP A 44 -5.50 -5.51 6.35
C ASP A 44 -5.90 -6.16 5.00
N PRO A 45 -5.81 -5.44 3.86
CA PRO A 45 -6.13 -6.00 2.56
C PRO A 45 -5.13 -7.08 2.10
N ALA A 46 -4.00 -7.22 2.79
CA ALA A 46 -2.95 -8.17 2.45
C ALA A 46 -2.89 -9.39 3.36
N GLU A 47 -3.88 -9.61 4.25
CA GLU A 47 -3.87 -10.72 5.22
C GLU A 47 -3.61 -12.08 4.55
N ASN A 48 -4.26 -12.34 3.41
CA ASN A 48 -4.11 -13.59 2.65
C ASN A 48 -2.82 -13.69 1.80
N TYR A 49 -1.99 -12.64 1.81
CA TYR A 49 -0.78 -12.52 1.00
C TYR A 49 0.50 -12.64 1.83
N ARG A 50 0.47 -12.17 3.08
CA ARG A 50 1.63 -12.15 3.99
C ARG A 50 2.23 -13.54 4.17
N GLY A 51 3.54 -13.64 3.96
CA GLY A 51 4.30 -14.88 4.08
C GLY A 51 3.94 -15.97 3.06
N LYS A 52 3.18 -15.68 2.00
CA LYS A 52 2.76 -16.67 0.98
C LYS A 52 3.62 -16.68 -0.30
N TYR A 53 4.63 -15.83 -0.35
CA TYR A 53 5.59 -15.73 -1.44
C TYR A 53 6.90 -15.13 -0.89
N THR A 54 7.99 -15.35 -1.62
CA THR A 54 9.33 -14.79 -1.32
C THR A 54 9.99 -14.18 -2.56
N THR A 55 9.25 -14.08 -3.66
CA THR A 55 9.72 -13.54 -4.94
C THR A 55 8.60 -12.74 -5.59
N GLU A 56 9.00 -11.80 -6.46
CA GLU A 56 8.09 -11.00 -7.29
C GLU A 56 7.13 -11.88 -8.12
N THR A 57 7.66 -12.91 -8.78
CA THR A 57 6.86 -13.86 -9.56
C THR A 57 5.86 -14.60 -8.66
N GLY A 58 6.27 -14.93 -7.43
CA GLY A 58 5.39 -15.51 -6.41
C GLY A 58 4.25 -14.57 -6.05
N ALA A 59 4.55 -13.28 -5.81
CA ALA A 59 3.56 -12.25 -5.51
C ALA A 59 2.55 -12.10 -6.66
N LYS A 60 3.04 -11.92 -7.89
CA LYS A 60 2.21 -11.80 -9.10
C LYS A 60 1.31 -13.03 -9.31
N ARG A 61 1.83 -14.24 -9.05
CA ARG A 61 1.06 -15.48 -9.15
C ARG A 61 -0.04 -15.56 -8.09
N GLN A 62 0.25 -15.20 -6.84
CA GLN A 62 -0.74 -15.17 -5.77
C GLN A 62 -1.83 -14.15 -6.07
N LEU A 63 -1.46 -12.94 -6.47
CA LEU A 63 -2.39 -11.89 -6.86
C LEU A 63 -3.31 -12.34 -7.99
N LYS A 64 -2.74 -12.88 -9.07
CA LYS A 64 -3.51 -13.37 -10.22
C LYS A 64 -4.48 -14.47 -9.83
N LYS A 65 -4.08 -15.38 -8.93
CA LYS A 65 -4.92 -16.50 -8.47
C LYS A 65 -6.10 -16.03 -7.60
N GLN A 66 -5.89 -15.05 -6.73
CA GLN A 66 -6.89 -14.63 -5.75
C GLN A 66 -7.83 -13.53 -6.27
N HIS A 67 -7.28 -12.51 -6.96
CA HIS A 67 -8.06 -11.34 -7.38
C HIS A 67 -7.83 -10.95 -8.85
N GLY A 68 -6.80 -11.47 -9.52
CA GLY A 68 -6.51 -11.16 -10.93
C GLY A 68 -5.64 -9.91 -11.11
N SER A 69 -5.92 -8.83 -10.37
CA SER A 69 -5.16 -7.57 -10.40
C SER A 69 -5.10 -6.89 -9.03
N LEU A 70 -4.19 -5.91 -8.89
CA LEU A 70 -4.09 -5.08 -7.67
C LEU A 70 -5.36 -4.27 -7.48
N GLU A 71 -5.88 -3.71 -8.57
CA GLU A 71 -7.14 -2.96 -8.53
C GLU A 71 -8.29 -3.79 -7.96
N ALA A 72 -8.46 -5.02 -8.47
CA ALA A 72 -9.50 -5.91 -8.00
C ALA A 72 -9.29 -6.33 -6.54
N ALA A 73 -8.04 -6.47 -6.09
CA ALA A 73 -7.74 -6.75 -4.69
C ALA A 73 -8.19 -5.58 -3.79
N TRP A 74 -7.84 -4.35 -4.12
CA TRP A 74 -8.21 -3.17 -3.33
C TRP A 74 -9.70 -2.84 -3.39
N ASP A 75 -10.34 -3.06 -4.54
CA ASP A 75 -11.79 -2.86 -4.73
C ASP A 75 -12.64 -3.78 -3.82
N THR A 76 -12.09 -4.88 -3.30
CA THR A 76 -12.80 -5.75 -2.35
C THR A 76 -12.89 -5.17 -0.93
N HIS A 77 -12.01 -4.23 -0.60
CA HIS A 77 -11.88 -3.68 0.76
C HIS A 77 -12.27 -2.20 0.84
N PHE A 78 -12.02 -1.43 -0.21
CA PHE A 78 -12.13 0.03 -0.16
C PHE A 78 -12.85 0.61 -1.39
N ALA A 79 -13.50 1.76 -1.19
CA ALA A 79 -14.13 2.49 -2.28
C ALA A 79 -13.10 3.32 -3.05
N ARG A 80 -13.23 3.34 -4.39
CA ARG A 80 -12.41 4.19 -5.24
C ARG A 80 -12.71 5.67 -5.02
N VAL A 81 -11.68 6.49 -5.18
CA VAL A 81 -11.73 7.95 -5.13
C VAL A 81 -11.23 8.53 -6.46
N PRO A 82 -11.91 9.54 -7.04
CA PRO A 82 -11.37 10.24 -8.19
C PRO A 82 -10.07 10.97 -7.82
N LEU A 83 -9.07 10.90 -8.69
CA LEU A 83 -7.70 11.36 -8.40
C LEU A 83 -7.60 12.80 -7.84
N PRO A 84 -8.40 13.79 -8.30
CA PRO A 84 -8.36 15.14 -7.74
C PRO A 84 -8.80 15.25 -6.27
N PHE A 85 -9.41 14.21 -5.70
CA PHE A 85 -9.90 14.15 -4.32
C PHE A 85 -9.07 13.23 -3.43
N ILE A 86 -7.88 12.81 -3.87
CA ILE A 86 -6.92 12.11 -3.03
C ILE A 86 -6.63 12.95 -1.80
N GLN A 87 -6.73 12.32 -0.63
CA GLN A 87 -6.42 12.96 0.64
C GLN A 87 -5.50 12.10 1.49
N ARG A 88 -5.02 12.70 2.58
CA ARG A 88 -4.09 12.04 3.50
C ARG A 88 -4.65 10.69 3.99
N GLY A 89 -3.82 9.66 3.91
CA GLY A 89 -4.14 8.29 4.27
C GLY A 89 -4.78 7.49 3.15
N ASP A 90 -5.14 8.10 2.01
CA ASP A 90 -5.59 7.34 0.84
C ASP A 90 -4.41 6.59 0.21
N VAL A 91 -4.72 5.44 -0.38
CA VAL A 91 -3.73 4.59 -1.06
C VAL A 91 -3.94 4.72 -2.57
N VAL A 92 -2.85 4.75 -3.32
CA VAL A 92 -2.85 4.88 -4.77
C VAL A 92 -2.10 3.73 -5.43
N LEU A 93 -2.57 3.38 -6.62
CA LEU A 93 -1.86 2.53 -7.57
C LEU A 93 -1.13 3.43 -8.56
N TYR A 94 0.10 3.10 -8.91
CA TYR A 94 0.87 3.79 -9.94
C TYR A 94 1.80 2.81 -10.67
N ASP A 95 2.34 3.23 -11.82
CA ASP A 95 3.36 2.47 -12.54
C ASP A 95 4.75 2.85 -12.04
N ALA A 96 5.46 1.89 -11.46
CA ALA A 96 6.88 2.00 -11.10
C ALA A 96 7.75 1.26 -12.15
N PRO A 97 9.08 1.46 -12.18
CA PRO A 97 9.96 0.75 -13.11
C PRO A 97 9.84 -0.79 -13.07
N GLY A 98 9.52 -1.36 -11.90
CA GLY A 98 9.27 -2.80 -11.71
C GLY A 98 7.84 -3.26 -12.03
N GLY A 99 6.97 -2.37 -12.50
CA GLY A 99 5.55 -2.59 -12.76
C GLY A 99 4.64 -1.92 -11.73
N ARG A 100 3.38 -2.33 -11.72
CA ARG A 100 2.36 -1.73 -10.84
C ARG A 100 2.73 -1.86 -9.37
N SER A 101 2.64 -0.74 -8.66
CA SER A 101 3.02 -0.59 -7.26
C SER A 101 1.96 0.22 -6.49
N MET A 102 2.04 0.16 -5.17
CA MET A 102 1.14 0.87 -4.26
C MET A 102 1.91 1.93 -3.47
N ALA A 103 1.29 3.09 -3.25
CA ALA A 103 1.82 4.14 -2.38
C ALA A 103 0.71 4.72 -1.48
N VAL A 104 1.08 5.22 -0.30
CA VAL A 104 0.17 5.96 0.59
C VAL A 104 0.41 7.46 0.47
N PHE A 105 -0.65 8.24 0.36
CA PHE A 105 -0.55 9.70 0.34
C PHE A 105 -0.45 10.23 1.78
N TRP A 106 0.70 10.80 2.13
CA TRP A 106 0.98 11.30 3.47
C TRP A 106 1.88 12.53 3.44
N ALA A 107 1.50 13.54 4.23
CA ALA A 107 2.25 14.80 4.38
C ALA A 107 2.54 15.54 3.05
N GLY A 108 1.65 15.40 2.06
CA GLY A 108 1.78 16.06 0.75
C GLY A 108 2.58 15.27 -0.28
N ASP A 109 3.11 14.10 0.09
CA ASP A 109 3.92 13.24 -0.76
C ASP A 109 3.33 11.82 -0.85
N TYR A 110 3.76 11.04 -1.84
CA TYR A 110 3.47 9.61 -1.95
C TYR A 110 4.61 8.80 -1.34
N TRP A 111 4.27 7.87 -0.46
CA TRP A 111 5.22 7.01 0.23
C TRP A 111 5.02 5.56 -0.22
N ALA A 112 6.11 4.89 -0.60
CA ALA A 112 6.11 3.49 -0.98
C ALA A 112 7.32 2.76 -0.39
N ALA A 113 7.28 1.43 -0.34
CA ALA A 113 8.47 0.63 -0.03
C ALA A 113 9.45 0.66 -1.21
N THR A 114 10.72 0.95 -0.92
CA THR A 114 11.87 0.85 -1.82
C THR A 114 12.88 -0.14 -1.26
N ASP A 115 13.98 -0.40 -1.97
CA ASP A 115 15.01 -1.37 -1.59
C ASP A 115 15.55 -1.15 -0.16
N ASP A 116 15.75 0.11 0.22
CA ASP A 116 16.34 0.51 1.50
C ASP A 116 15.30 0.84 2.60
N GLY A 117 14.00 0.89 2.26
CA GLY A 117 12.95 1.26 3.20
C GLY A 117 11.80 2.05 2.59
N ALA A 118 10.86 2.49 3.43
CA ALA A 118 9.80 3.39 2.99
C ALA A 118 10.38 4.77 2.64
N ALA A 119 10.16 5.23 1.42
CA ALA A 119 10.64 6.54 0.96
C ALA A 119 9.56 7.26 0.14
N ARG A 120 9.79 8.55 -0.07
CA ARG A 120 8.97 9.34 -0.99
C ARG A 120 9.29 8.92 -2.41
N VAL A 121 8.26 8.79 -3.24
CA VAL A 121 8.39 8.39 -4.64
C VAL A 121 7.71 9.40 -5.54
N ASP A 122 8.25 9.58 -6.74
CA ASP A 122 7.50 10.19 -7.83
C ASP A 122 6.40 9.21 -8.25
N CYS A 123 5.17 9.68 -8.24
CA CYS A 123 3.98 8.86 -8.39
C CYS A 123 2.90 9.66 -9.10
N GLU A 124 2.60 9.24 -10.32
CA GLU A 124 1.40 9.65 -11.06
C GLU A 124 0.30 8.60 -10.80
N PRO A 125 -0.71 8.90 -9.96
CA PRO A 125 -1.71 7.92 -9.60
C PRO A 125 -2.56 7.48 -10.79
N LEU A 126 -2.77 6.18 -10.93
CA LEU A 126 -3.67 5.57 -11.91
C LEU A 126 -5.04 5.25 -11.30
N ALA A 127 -5.06 4.95 -10.00
CA ALA A 127 -6.26 4.71 -9.20
C ALA A 127 -5.98 5.07 -7.75
N ALA A 128 -7.03 5.40 -7.00
CA ALA A 128 -6.95 5.74 -5.58
C ALA A 128 -8.11 5.13 -4.81
N TRP A 129 -7.87 4.79 -3.54
CA TRP A 129 -8.87 4.23 -2.63
C TRP A 129 -8.94 5.02 -1.33
N ARG A 130 -10.17 5.25 -0.87
CA ARG A 130 -10.44 5.88 0.41
C ARG A 130 -10.25 4.85 1.51
N ILE A 131 -9.26 5.08 2.38
CA ILE A 131 -9.07 4.23 3.56
C ILE A 131 -9.96 4.77 4.66
N GLU A 132 -11.07 4.08 4.94
CA GLU A 132 -12.03 4.49 5.97
C GLU A 132 -12.34 3.40 6.95
#